data_AF-A0A6I9PWW5-F1
#
_entry.id   AF-A0A6I9PWW5-F1
#
_cell.length_a   1.000
_cell.length_b   1.000
_cell.length_c   1.000
_cell.angle_alpha   90.00
_cell.angle_beta   90.00
_cell.angle_gamma   90.00
#
_symmetry.space_group_name_H-M   'P 1'
#
loop_
_entity.id
_entity.type
_entity.pdbx_description
1 polymer ?
#
loop_
_entity_poly.entity_id
_entity_poly.type
_entity_poly.pdbx_seq_one_letter_code
_entity_poly.pdbx_strand_id
1 'polypeptide(L)'
;MPRCRNRKTVNLYPFQIHSIFLSSFGSLIGPFGGFFASGFKRAFKIKDFANTIPGHGGIMDRFDCQYLMATFTHVYIASFIRGPNPSKVLQQLLMLQPIQQLGVFHTLHSHLRERGMLPPAAAPQAE
;
A
#
# COMPACT_ATOMS: atom_id res chain seq x y z
N MET A 1 22.28 3.76 -47.33
CA MET A 1 22.77 3.11 -46.10
C MET A 1 21.67 3.10 -45.04
N PRO A 2 21.14 1.95 -44.59
CA PRO A 2 20.13 1.90 -43.55
C PRO A 2 20.78 1.70 -42.16
N ARG A 3 20.42 2.55 -41.19
CA ARG A 3 20.78 2.41 -39.77
C ARG A 3 19.91 1.31 -39.14
N CYS A 4 20.49 0.17 -38.79
CA CYS A 4 19.85 -0.83 -37.94
C CYS A 4 19.66 -0.26 -36.52
N ARG A 5 18.43 0.16 -36.19
CA ARG A 5 18.04 0.56 -34.83
C ARG A 5 17.90 -0.70 -33.97
N ASN A 6 18.99 -1.05 -33.28
CA ASN A 6 19.03 -2.16 -32.32
C ASN A 6 18.11 -1.86 -31.12
N ARG A 7 16.86 -2.35 -31.16
CA ARG A 7 15.97 -2.35 -30.00
C ARG A 7 16.41 -3.48 -29.07
N LYS A 8 17.23 -3.13 -28.06
CA LYS A 8 17.50 -4.04 -26.95
C LYS A 8 16.20 -4.20 -26.15
N THR A 9 15.55 -5.36 -26.26
CA THR A 9 14.42 -5.72 -25.40
C THR A 9 14.97 -6.02 -24.02
N VAL A 10 14.69 -5.15 -23.05
CA VAL A 10 15.05 -5.37 -21.65
C VAL A 10 13.93 -6.16 -20.98
N ASN A 11 14.28 -7.29 -20.37
CA ASN A 11 13.33 -8.08 -19.61
C ASN A 11 13.28 -7.50 -18.19
N LEU A 12 12.22 -6.77 -17.89
CA LEU A 12 12.02 -6.11 -16.60
C LEU A 12 11.16 -6.98 -15.70
N TYR A 13 11.65 -7.29 -14.51
CA TYR A 13 10.84 -7.94 -13.49
C TYR A 13 9.93 -6.92 -12.81
N PRO A 14 8.73 -7.32 -12.35
CA PRO A 14 7.77 -6.40 -11.71
C PRO A 14 8.38 -5.66 -10.50
N PHE A 15 9.31 -6.28 -9.76
CA PHE A 15 10.00 -5.61 -8.65
C PHE A 15 10.83 -4.40 -9.10
N GLN A 16 11.40 -4.42 -10.31
CA GLN A 16 12.23 -3.34 -10.84
C GLN A 16 11.39 -2.11 -11.18
N ILE A 17 10.16 -2.32 -11.64
CA ILE A 17 9.22 -1.23 -11.89
C ILE A 17 8.88 -0.56 -10.55
N HIS A 18 8.56 -1.35 -9.52
CA HIS A 18 8.25 -0.79 -8.21
C HIS A 18 9.43 -0.08 -7.54
N SER A 19 10.66 -0.59 -7.72
CA SER A 19 11.85 0.05 -7.14
C SER A 19 12.14 1.41 -7.79
N ILE A 20 11.88 1.58 -9.09
CA ILE A 20 12.02 2.88 -9.78
C ILE A 20 11.09 3.93 -9.17
N PHE A 21 9.82 3.58 -8.94
CA PHE A 21 8.86 4.50 -8.32
C PHE A 21 9.24 4.85 -6.87
N LEU A 22 9.60 3.85 -6.07
CA LEU A 22 9.95 4.05 -4.66
C LEU A 22 11.24 4.88 -4.51
N SER A 23 12.23 4.61 -5.36
CA SER A 23 13.48 5.36 -5.47
C SER A 23 13.25 6.81 -5.86
N SER A 24 12.44 7.04 -6.90
CA SER A 24 12.13 8.40 -7.38
C SER A 24 11.44 9.22 -6.30
N PHE A 25 10.47 8.63 -5.59
CA PHE A 25 9.81 9.28 -4.46
C PHE A 25 10.80 9.61 -3.33
N GLY A 26 11.63 8.65 -2.91
CA GLY A 26 12.63 8.86 -1.86
C GLY A 26 13.65 9.95 -2.21
N SER A 27 14.07 10.03 -3.47
CA SER A 27 14.98 11.08 -3.95
C SER A 27 14.36 12.47 -3.89
N LEU A 28 13.05 12.59 -4.11
CA LEU A 28 12.34 13.87 -4.05
C LEU A 28 12.06 14.30 -2.60
N ILE A 29 11.67 13.37 -1.74
CA ILE A 29 11.28 13.65 -0.35
C ILE A 29 12.47 13.78 0.60
N GLY A 30 13.59 13.09 0.33
CA GLY A 30 14.80 13.12 1.15
C GLY A 30 15.28 14.55 1.50
N PRO A 31 15.40 15.46 0.51
CA PRO A 31 15.75 16.86 0.77
C PRO A 31 14.76 17.60 1.68
N PHE A 32 13.46 17.31 1.58
CA PHE A 32 12.42 17.97 2.40
C PHE A 32 12.48 17.57 3.87
N GLY A 33 12.94 16.36 4.21
CA GLY A 33 13.14 15.94 5.60
C GLY A 33 14.14 16.84 6.36
N GLY A 34 15.21 17.26 5.70
CA GLY A 34 16.19 18.21 6.28
C GLY A 34 15.63 19.63 6.48
N PHE A 35 14.69 20.05 5.62
CA PHE A 35 14.00 21.33 5.76
C PHE A 35 12.94 21.30 6.87
N PHE A 36 12.21 20.19 7.03
CA PHE A 36 11.24 19.99 8.10
C PHE A 36 11.91 20.03 9.48
N ALA A 37 12.98 19.26 9.63
CA ALA A 37 13.93 19.31 10.74
C ALA A 37 14.31 20.75 11.13
N SER A 38 14.84 21.52 10.17
CA SER A 38 15.28 22.89 10.38
C SER A 38 14.13 23.83 10.78
N GLY A 39 12.97 23.69 10.12
CA GLY A 39 11.77 24.49 10.39
C GLY A 39 11.16 24.21 11.77
N PHE A 40 11.08 22.94 12.16
CA PHE A 40 10.53 22.50 13.44
C PHE A 40 11.40 22.97 14.62
N LYS A 41 12.74 22.86 14.47
CA LYS A 41 13.71 23.42 15.42
C LYS A 41 13.53 24.93 15.62
N ARG A 42 13.13 25.66 14.57
CA ARG A 42 12.88 27.11 14.64
C ARG A 42 11.51 27.46 15.25
N ALA A 43 10.49 26.65 14.96
CA ALA A 43 9.12 26.87 15.41
C ALA A 43 8.95 26.62 16.91
N PHE A 44 9.63 25.62 17.47
CA PHE A 44 9.40 25.25 18.86
C PHE A 44 10.22 26.03 19.88
N LYS A 45 11.30 26.72 19.52
CA LYS A 45 12.17 27.54 20.43
C LYS A 45 12.61 26.86 21.76
N ILE A 46 12.23 25.61 22.01
CA ILE A 46 12.52 24.82 23.20
C ILE A 46 13.81 24.08 22.92
N LYS A 47 14.88 24.54 23.58
CA LYS A 47 16.22 23.97 23.50
C LYS A 47 16.47 22.93 24.59
N ASP A 48 15.46 22.31 25.18
CA ASP A 48 15.67 21.58 26.46
C ASP A 48 15.09 20.16 26.55
N PHE A 49 14.86 19.47 25.42
CA PHE A 49 14.79 17.99 25.43
C PHE A 49 16.09 17.34 24.94
N ALA A 50 17.09 18.13 24.53
CA ALA A 50 18.40 17.65 24.08
C ALA A 50 19.42 17.46 25.23
N ASN A 51 19.08 17.82 26.48
CA ASN A 51 20.01 17.76 27.62
C ASN A 51 20.12 16.38 28.28
N THR A 52 19.34 15.38 27.86
CA THR A 52 19.45 14.03 28.46
C THR A 52 20.55 13.18 27.81
N ILE A 53 20.97 13.46 26.56
CA ILE A 53 22.05 12.70 25.89
C ILE A 53 22.92 13.63 25.03
N PRO A 54 24.10 14.05 25.53
CA PRO A 54 24.99 14.95 24.81
C PRO A 54 25.67 14.19 23.67
N GLY A 55 25.45 14.63 22.42
CA GLY A 55 26.19 14.16 21.24
C GLY A 55 25.40 13.38 20.19
N HIS A 56 24.12 13.04 20.41
CA HIS A 56 23.30 12.37 19.39
C HIS A 56 22.46 13.39 18.61
N GLY A 57 22.92 13.75 17.41
CA GLY A 57 22.20 14.68 16.53
C GLY A 57 20.75 14.27 16.29
N GLY A 58 19.82 15.10 16.76
CA GLY A 58 18.42 15.21 16.33
C GLY A 58 17.72 13.90 16.00
N ILE A 59 17.39 13.11 17.01
CA ILE A 59 16.46 11.97 16.90
C ILE A 59 15.20 12.40 16.11
N MET A 60 14.65 13.58 16.41
CA MET A 60 13.49 14.15 15.72
C MET A 60 13.68 14.37 14.21
N ASP A 61 14.86 14.85 13.78
CA ASP A 61 15.18 15.04 12.35
C ASP A 61 15.24 13.69 11.59
N ARG A 62 15.62 12.62 12.28
CA ARG A 62 15.68 11.26 11.73
C ARG A 62 14.30 10.59 11.70
N PHE A 63 13.52 10.79 12.76
CA PHE A 63 12.20 10.17 12.90
C PHE A 63 11.17 10.75 11.93
N ASP A 64 11.17 12.06 11.67
CA ASP A 64 10.16 12.67 10.79
C ASP A 64 10.27 12.18 9.34
N CYS A 65 11.48 12.24 8.77
CA CYS A 65 11.75 11.75 7.43
C CYS A 65 11.49 10.24 7.30
N GLN A 66 11.93 9.44 8.29
CA GLN A 66 11.70 8.00 8.28
C GLN A 66 10.22 7.64 8.42
N TYR A 67 9.46 8.37 9.24
CA TYR A 67 8.03 8.11 9.43
C TYR A 67 7.22 8.42 8.16
N LEU A 68 7.55 9.52 7.48
CA LEU A 68 6.94 9.89 6.20
C LEU A 68 7.25 8.84 5.12
N MET A 69 8.52 8.44 5.01
CA MET A 69 8.95 7.39 4.07
C MET A 69 8.32 6.03 4.37
N ALA A 70 8.19 5.66 5.65
CA ALA A 70 7.57 4.40 6.08
C ALA A 70 6.08 4.39 5.76
N THR A 71 5.36 5.47 6.06
CA THR A 71 3.92 5.61 5.78
C THR A 71 3.66 5.51 4.29
N PHE A 72 4.43 6.24 3.48
CA PHE A 72 4.31 6.17 2.02
C PHE A 72 4.58 4.76 1.50
N THR A 73 5.68 4.13 1.94
CA THR A 73 6.04 2.77 1.51
C THR A 73 4.95 1.76 1.88
N HIS A 74 4.36 1.89 3.07
CA HIS A 74 3.26 1.05 3.51
C HIS A 74 2.03 1.18 2.61
N VAL A 75 1.60 2.42 2.33
CA VAL A 75 0.46 2.69 1.43
C VAL A 75 0.77 2.18 0.02
N TYR A 76 1.98 2.42 -0.47
CA TYR A 76 2.40 1.96 -1.80
C TYR A 76 2.34 0.43 -1.92
N ILE A 77 2.86 -0.30 -0.93
CA ILE A 77 2.78 -1.76 -0.89
C ILE A 77 1.33 -2.22 -0.80
N ALA A 78 0.50 -1.58 0.03
CA ALA A 78 -0.90 -1.95 0.22
C ALA A 78 -1.76 -1.71 -1.03
N SER A 79 -1.49 -0.65 -1.79
CA SER A 79 -2.29 -0.26 -2.95
C SER A 79 -1.81 -0.86 -4.26
N PHE A 80 -0.49 -0.95 -4.48
CA PHE A 80 0.07 -1.34 -5.78
C PHE A 80 0.69 -2.73 -5.82
N ILE A 81 1.08 -3.29 -4.66
CA ILE A 81 1.77 -4.60 -4.61
C ILE A 81 0.87 -5.70 -4.05
N ARG A 82 0.13 -5.42 -2.97
CA ARG A 82 -0.81 -6.38 -2.37
C ARG A 82 -2.13 -6.37 -3.15
N GLY A 83 -2.35 -7.41 -3.93
CA GLY A 83 -3.68 -7.69 -4.48
C GLY A 83 -4.72 -7.94 -3.38
N PRO A 84 -6.03 -7.85 -3.70
CA PRO A 84 -7.10 -8.11 -2.73
C PRO A 84 -6.97 -9.54 -2.20
N ASN A 85 -6.51 -9.67 -0.96
CA ASN A 85 -6.37 -10.97 -0.32
C ASN A 85 -7.77 -11.52 0.00
N PRO A 86 -8.14 -12.71 -0.49
CA PRO A 86 -9.49 -13.26 -0.31
C PRO A 86 -9.85 -13.39 1.18
N SER A 87 -8.89 -13.67 2.04
CA SER A 87 -9.09 -13.75 3.50
C SER A 87 -9.41 -12.37 4.10
N LYS A 88 -8.78 -11.30 3.62
CA LYS A 88 -9.09 -9.92 4.05
C LYS A 88 -10.49 -9.51 3.62
N VAL A 89 -10.86 -9.82 2.38
CA VAL A 89 -12.21 -9.54 1.84
C VAL A 89 -13.26 -10.32 2.64
N LEU A 90 -13.03 -11.61 2.89
CA LEU A 90 -13.94 -12.42 3.69
C LEU A 90 -14.09 -11.86 5.11
N GLN A 91 -13.00 -11.43 5.73
CA GLN A 91 -13.04 -10.82 7.05
C GLN A 91 -13.80 -9.49 7.06
N GLN A 92 -13.67 -8.67 6.01
CA GLN A 92 -14.48 -7.45 5.85
C GLN A 92 -15.96 -7.78 5.69
N LEU A 93 -16.31 -8.85 4.98
CA LEU A 93 -17.69 -9.31 4.82
C LEU A 93 -18.28 -9.84 6.15
N LEU A 94 -17.46 -10.52 6.96
CA LEU A 94 -17.86 -11.03 8.27
C LEU A 94 -18.07 -9.91 9.31
N MET A 95 -17.48 -8.74 9.11
CA MET A 95 -17.69 -7.56 9.97
C MET A 95 -18.93 -6.74 9.58
N LEU A 96 -19.60 -7.08 8.47
CA LEU A 96 -20.76 -6.36 7.96
C LEU A 96 -22.03 -6.75 8.73
N GLN A 97 -23.08 -5.91 8.68
CA GLN A 97 -24.35 -6.29 9.30
C GLN A 97 -24.96 -7.54 8.64
N PRO A 98 -25.66 -8.40 9.39
CA PRO A 98 -26.23 -9.65 8.87
C PRO A 98 -27.12 -9.45 7.63
N ILE A 99 -27.87 -8.35 7.58
CA ILE A 99 -28.74 -7.98 6.44
C ILE A 99 -27.90 -7.68 5.19
N GLN A 100 -26.81 -6.92 5.34
CA GLN A 100 -25.92 -6.58 4.23
C GLN A 100 -25.13 -7.80 3.76
N GLN A 101 -24.71 -8.67 4.69
CA GLN A 101 -24.04 -9.92 4.40
C GLN A 101 -24.91 -10.85 3.54
N LEU A 102 -26.21 -10.93 3.83
CA LEU A 102 -27.17 -11.71 3.04
C LEU A 102 -27.32 -11.16 1.61
N GLY A 103 -27.34 -9.83 1.45
CA GLY A 103 -27.39 -9.19 0.13
C GLY A 103 -26.16 -9.49 -0.73
N VAL A 104 -24.96 -9.44 -0.13
CA VAL A 104 -23.72 -9.82 -0.82
C VAL A 104 -23.74 -11.31 -1.19
N PHE A 105 -24.20 -12.18 -0.29
CA PHE A 105 -24.32 -13.62 -0.55
C PHE A 105 -25.23 -13.90 -1.76
N HIS A 106 -26.43 -13.31 -1.80
CA HIS A 106 -27.35 -13.51 -2.93
C HIS A 106 -26.78 -13.04 -4.26
N THR A 107 -26.12 -11.88 -4.28
CA THR A 107 -25.47 -11.32 -5.48
C THR A 107 -24.31 -12.19 -5.95
N LEU A 108 -23.50 -12.69 -5.02
CA LEU A 108 -22.40 -13.59 -5.36
C LEU A 108 -22.93 -14.93 -5.88
N HIS A 109 -23.96 -15.47 -5.25
CA HIS A 109 -24.59 -16.72 -5.63
C HIS A 109 -25.26 -16.66 -7.01
N SER A 110 -25.96 -15.57 -7.35
CA SER A 110 -26.53 -15.38 -8.69
C SER A 110 -25.46 -15.32 -9.78
N HIS A 111 -24.38 -14.56 -9.55
CA HIS A 111 -23.28 -14.48 -10.51
C HIS A 111 -22.53 -15.80 -10.70
N LEU A 112 -22.32 -16.57 -9.63
CA LEU A 112 -21.69 -17.89 -9.73
C LEU A 112 -22.57 -18.90 -10.48
N ARG A 113 -23.90 -18.78 -10.34
CA ARG A 113 -24.87 -19.58 -11.10
C ARG A 113 -24.89 -19.19 -12.58
N GLU A 114 -24.89 -17.90 -12.91
CA GLU A 114 -24.79 -17.40 -14.29
C GLU A 114 -23.51 -17.87 -14.99
N ARG A 115 -22.41 -17.96 -14.25
CA ARG A 115 -21.13 -18.49 -14.76
C ARG A 115 -21.07 -20.03 -14.85
N GLY A 116 -22.15 -20.74 -14.48
CA GLY A 116 -22.21 -22.20 -14.51
C GLY A 116 -21.31 -22.89 -13.48
N MET A 117 -20.84 -22.18 -12.44
CA MET A 117 -19.92 -22.72 -11.44
C MET A 117 -20.64 -23.41 -10.27
N LEU A 118 -21.96 -23.31 -10.19
CA LEU A 118 -22.80 -23.94 -9.16
C LEU A 118 -23.83 -24.87 -9.82
N PRO A 119 -24.06 -26.09 -9.27
CA PRO A 119 -25.18 -26.93 -9.68
C PRO A 119 -26.51 -26.18 -9.56
N PRO A 120 -27.49 -26.43 -10.45
CA PRO A 120 -28.85 -25.95 -10.23
C PRO A 120 -29.30 -26.43 -8.85
N ALA A 121 -30.00 -25.57 -8.10
CA ALA A 121 -30.49 -25.90 -6.77
C ALA A 121 -31.16 -27.27 -6.86
N ALA A 122 -30.64 -28.24 -6.10
CA ALA A 122 -31.32 -29.50 -5.92
C ALA A 122 -32.73 -29.14 -5.47
N ALA A 123 -33.70 -29.44 -6.33
CA ALA A 123 -35.10 -29.30 -5.98
C ALA A 123 -35.31 -30.00 -4.63
N PRO A 124 -36.13 -29.46 -3.74
CA PRO A 124 -36.47 -30.17 -2.52
C PRO A 124 -36.99 -31.55 -2.94
N GLN A 125 -36.24 -32.59 -2.59
CA GLN A 125 -36.76 -33.95 -2.60
C GLN A 125 -37.84 -33.96 -1.52
N ALA A 126 -39.08 -33.74 -1.96
CA ALA A 126 -40.25 -34.08 -1.19
C ALA A 126 -40.29 -35.60 -1.13
N GLU A 127 -39.90 -36.15 0.03
CA GLU A 127 -40.39 -37.43 0.53
C GLU A 127 -41.37 -37.14 1.66
#